data_AF-A0A3M8H115-F1
#
_entry.id   AF-A0A3M8H115-F1
#
_cell.length_a   1.000
_cell.length_b   1.000
_cell.length_c   1.000
_cell.angle_alpha   90.00
_cell.angle_beta   90.00
_cell.angle_gamma   90.00
#
_symmetry.space_group_name_H-M   'P 1'
#
loop_
_entity.id
_entity.type
_entity.pdbx_description
1 polymer ?
#
loop_
_entity_poly.entity_id
_entity_poly.type
_entity_poly.pdbx_seq_one_letter_code
_entity_poly.pdbx_strand_id
1 'polypeptide(L)'
;MELIDVFKALSNETRLNILEWLKEPEKHFPKQGAHLPKEVSYKGGVCVGDIQEKAKVSQSTVSSYLNMMQKAGLLESIRHGQWTYYRRNEEFIQQLANYFKTEI
;
A
#
# COMPACT_ATOMS: atom_id res chain seq x y z
N MET A 1 8.43 10.71 13.46
CA MET A 1 7.20 10.62 12.65
C MET A 1 7.05 11.97 11.99
N GLU A 2 7.53 12.11 10.75
CA GLU A 2 7.42 13.38 10.05
C GLU A 2 6.09 13.37 9.27
N LEU A 3 5.06 14.06 9.77
CA LEU A 3 3.78 14.25 9.07
C LEU A 3 4.01 14.75 7.63
N ILE A 4 5.05 15.57 7.44
CA ILE A 4 5.51 16.05 6.14
C ILE A 4 5.79 14.89 5.17
N ASP A 5 6.38 13.79 5.63
CA ASP A 5 6.68 12.63 4.78
C ASP A 5 5.42 11.86 4.40
N VAL A 6 4.41 11.82 5.28
CA VAL A 6 3.08 11.28 4.96
C VAL A 6 2.43 12.12 3.86
N PHE A 7 2.40 13.45 4.01
CA PHE A 7 1.83 14.32 2.98
C PHE A 7 2.60 14.24 1.66
N LYS A 8 3.94 14.21 1.72
CA LYS A 8 4.78 13.99 0.54
C LYS A 8 4.51 12.65 -0.11
N ALA A 9 4.15 11.60 0.65
CA ALA A 9 3.76 10.30 0.10
C ALA A 9 2.37 10.33 -0.54
N LEU A 10 1.45 11.14 -0.01
CA LEU A 10 0.08 11.27 -0.52
C LEU A 10 -0.07 12.30 -1.64
N SER A 11 0.87 13.23 -1.83
CA SER A 11 0.80 14.31 -2.83
C SER A 11 1.06 13.85 -4.28
N ASN A 12 0.57 12.68 -4.66
CA ASN A 12 0.63 12.15 -6.03
C ASN A 12 -0.55 11.22 -6.25
N GLU A 13 -1.20 11.39 -7.40
CA GLU A 13 -2.42 10.67 -7.76
C GLU A 13 -2.24 9.15 -7.79
N THR A 14 -1.16 8.63 -8.37
CA THR A 14 -0.90 7.19 -8.41
C THR A 14 -0.73 6.60 -7.01
N ARG A 15 -0.04 7.30 -6.10
CA ARG A 15 0.13 6.83 -4.72
C ARG A 15 -1.18 6.85 -3.91
N LEU A 16 -2.03 7.85 -4.13
CA LEU A 16 -3.38 7.87 -3.57
C LEU A 16 -4.22 6.71 -4.10
N ASN A 17 -4.22 6.51 -5.41
CA ASN A 17 -4.93 5.41 -6.05
C ASN A 17 -4.47 4.05 -5.50
N ILE A 18 -3.16 3.86 -5.25
CA ILE A 18 -2.64 2.64 -4.62
C ILE A 18 -3.26 2.42 -3.23
N LEU A 19 -3.37 3.46 -2.40
CA LEU A 19 -4.03 3.35 -1.09
C LEU A 19 -5.52 3.02 -1.17
N GLU A 20 -6.21 3.55 -2.18
CA GLU A 20 -7.62 3.25 -2.42
C GLU A 20 -7.79 1.80 -2.88
N TRP A 21 -6.98 1.37 -3.85
CA TRP A 21 -7.04 0.00 -4.37
C TRP A 21 -6.74 -1.05 -3.30
N LEU A 22 -5.78 -0.77 -2.42
CA LEU A 22 -5.41 -1.67 -1.32
C LEU A 22 -6.43 -1.67 -0.18
N LYS A 23 -7.42 -0.77 -0.17
CA LYS A 23 -8.55 -0.82 0.78
C LYS A 23 -9.49 -1.97 0.47
N GLU A 24 -9.72 -2.22 -0.82
CA GLU A 24 -10.63 -3.25 -1.30
C GLU A 24 -9.95 -4.07 -2.41
N PRO A 25 -8.85 -4.78 -2.10
CA PRO A 25 -8.02 -5.42 -3.12
C PRO A 25 -8.79 -6.41 -4.00
N GLU A 26 -9.77 -7.12 -3.43
CA GLU A 26 -10.69 -8.04 -4.12
C GLU A 26 -11.50 -7.38 -5.26
N LYS A 27 -11.75 -6.06 -5.18
CA LYS A 27 -12.47 -5.28 -6.22
C LYS A 27 -11.52 -4.69 -7.26
N HIS A 28 -10.25 -4.52 -6.90
CA HIS A 28 -9.29 -3.75 -7.69
C HIS A 28 -8.23 -4.60 -8.38
N PHE A 29 -7.97 -5.82 -7.90
CA PHE A 29 -7.00 -6.75 -8.46
C PHE A 29 -7.67 -8.09 -8.80
N PRO A 30 -7.27 -8.75 -9.90
CA PRO A 30 -7.87 -10.00 -10.34
C PRO A 30 -7.65 -11.14 -9.33
N LYS A 31 -8.71 -11.91 -9.04
CA LYS A 31 -8.74 -12.95 -7.99
C LYS A 31 -7.74 -14.09 -8.16
N GLN A 32 -7.20 -14.28 -9.37
CA GLN A 32 -6.43 -15.47 -9.75
C GLN A 32 -4.90 -15.24 -9.74
N GLY A 33 -4.43 -14.00 -9.54
CA GLY A 33 -3.04 -13.62 -9.79
C GLY A 33 -2.14 -13.48 -8.56
N ALA A 34 -2.46 -12.59 -7.61
CA ALA A 34 -1.44 -12.18 -6.63
C ALA A 34 -1.94 -11.72 -5.26
N HIS A 35 -3.02 -12.31 -4.77
CA HIS A 35 -3.32 -12.23 -3.35
C HIS A 35 -2.42 -13.20 -2.59
N LEU A 36 -1.70 -12.69 -1.59
CA LEU A 36 -1.01 -13.54 -0.65
C LEU A 36 -2.06 -14.47 -0.01
N PRO A 37 -1.93 -15.81 -0.16
CA PRO A 37 -2.93 -16.73 0.36
C PRO A 37 -3.15 -16.47 1.85
N LYS A 38 -4.40 -16.55 2.31
CA LYS A 38 -4.74 -16.36 3.73
C LYS A 38 -3.99 -17.32 4.65
N GLU A 39 -3.53 -18.45 4.09
CA GLU A 39 -2.65 -19.45 4.72
C GLU A 39 -1.25 -18.91 5.04
N VAL A 40 -0.75 -17.94 4.27
CA VAL A 40 0.58 -17.31 4.43
C VAL A 40 0.49 -16.02 5.26
N SER A 41 -0.61 -15.29 5.13
CA SER A 41 -0.89 -14.10 5.94
C SER A 41 -2.40 -13.94 6.08
N TYR A 42 -2.90 -14.06 7.31
CA TYR A 42 -4.33 -13.86 7.61
C TYR A 42 -4.85 -12.49 7.11
N LYS A 43 -3.97 -11.48 7.11
CA LYS A 43 -4.26 -10.12 6.66
C LYS A 43 -4.10 -9.92 5.13
N GLY A 44 -3.65 -10.94 4.38
CA GLY A 44 -3.44 -10.87 2.93
C GLY A 44 -2.35 -9.87 2.50
N GLY A 45 -2.36 -9.53 1.21
CA GLY A 45 -1.49 -8.54 0.57
C GLY A 45 -1.51 -8.68 -0.97
N VAL A 46 -1.16 -7.60 -1.68
CA VAL A 46 -1.09 -7.56 -3.16
C VAL A 46 0.36 -7.48 -3.60
N CYS A 47 0.76 -8.31 -4.58
CA CYS A 47 2.12 -8.30 -5.11
C CYS A 47 2.46 -6.98 -5.82
N VAL A 48 3.74 -6.59 -5.79
CA VAL A 48 4.27 -5.45 -6.57
C VAL A 48 3.90 -5.52 -8.05
N GLY A 49 3.92 -6.73 -8.64
CA GLY A 49 3.61 -6.94 -10.07
C GLY A 49 2.21 -6.46 -10.44
N ASP A 50 1.20 -6.87 -9.67
CA ASP A 50 -0.20 -6.49 -9.91
C ASP A 50 -0.43 -4.99 -9.69
N ILE A 51 0.24 -4.41 -8.67
CA ILE A 51 0.19 -2.97 -8.44
C ILE A 51 0.82 -2.22 -9.63
N GLN A 52 1.93 -2.72 -10.16
CA GLN A 52 2.59 -2.16 -11.33
C GLN A 52 1.70 -2.23 -12.57
N GLU A 53 1.12 -3.40 -12.86
CA GLU A 53 0.24 -3.60 -14.01
C GLU A 53 -0.95 -2.63 -13.97
N LYS A 54 -1.55 -2.48 -12.79
CA LYS A 54 -2.68 -1.56 -12.59
C LYS A 54 -2.27 -0.09 -12.66
N ALA A 55 -1.13 0.27 -12.06
CA ALA A 55 -0.63 1.65 -12.04
C ALA A 55 -0.13 2.14 -13.40
N LYS A 56 0.19 1.24 -14.34
CA LYS A 56 0.71 1.55 -15.68
C LYS A 56 1.98 2.42 -15.66
N VAL A 57 2.82 2.21 -14.65
CA VAL A 57 4.15 2.84 -14.56
C VAL A 57 5.24 1.77 -14.51
N SER A 58 6.51 2.17 -14.62
CA SER A 58 7.62 1.22 -14.59
C SER A 58 7.72 0.51 -13.23
N GLN A 59 8.30 -0.70 -13.24
CA GLN A 59 8.55 -1.49 -12.03
C GLN A 59 9.42 -0.74 -11.01
N SER A 60 10.42 0.02 -11.48
CA SER A 60 11.27 0.86 -10.62
C SER A 60 10.49 2.00 -9.98
N THR A 61 9.54 2.61 -10.71
CA THR A 61 8.70 3.70 -10.22
C THR A 61 7.72 3.20 -9.16
N VAL A 62 6.98 2.11 -9.43
CA VAL A 62 6.09 1.51 -8.43
C VAL A 62 6.85 1.07 -7.19
N SER A 63 8.01 0.43 -7.36
CA SER A 63 8.82 0.00 -6.20
C SER A 63 9.26 1.19 -5.34
N SER A 64 9.66 2.31 -5.97
CA SER A 64 9.99 3.54 -5.26
C SER A 64 8.79 4.11 -4.51
N TYR A 65 7.62 4.15 -5.13
CA TYR A 65 6.38 4.62 -4.51
C TYR A 65 6.00 3.77 -3.29
N LEU A 66 5.98 2.44 -3.45
CA LEU A 66 5.61 1.51 -2.39
C LEU A 66 6.59 1.59 -1.21
N ASN A 67 7.89 1.69 -1.48
CA ASN A 67 8.90 1.88 -0.43
C ASN A 67 8.72 3.22 0.29
N MET A 68 8.44 4.30 -0.43
CA MET A 68 8.18 5.62 0.17
C MET A 68 6.93 5.59 1.07
N MET A 69 5.83 5.01 0.58
CA MET A 69 4.59 4.90 1.34
C MET A 69 4.74 3.97 2.56
N GLN A 70 5.52 2.90 2.44
CA GLN A 70 5.87 2.03 3.57
C GLN A 70 6.70 2.77 4.62
N LYS A 71 7.72 3.52 4.20
CA LYS A 71 8.54 4.35 5.11
C LYS A 71 7.71 5.44 5.80
N ALA A 72 6.70 5.98 5.12
CA ALA A 72 5.74 6.90 5.70
C ALA A 72 4.71 6.23 6.64
N GLY A 73 4.76 4.91 6.82
CA GLY A 73 3.87 4.16 7.70
C GLY A 73 2.51 3.81 7.09
N LEU A 74 2.20 4.28 5.86
CA LEU A 74 0.90 4.07 5.21
C LEU A 74 0.68 2.62 4.75
N LEU A 75 1.77 1.91 4.44
CA LEU A 75 1.74 0.53 3.97
C LEU A 75 2.58 -0.39 4.87
N GLU A 76 2.15 -1.64 4.97
CA GLU A 76 2.94 -2.75 5.47
C GLU A 76 3.38 -3.63 4.30
N SER A 77 4.57 -4.22 4.39
CA SER A 77 5.06 -5.17 3.41
C SER A 77 5.43 -6.51 4.05
N ILE A 78 5.24 -7.59 3.30
CA ILE A 78 5.66 -8.94 3.67
C ILE A 78 6.33 -9.60 2.48
N ARG A 79 7.47 -10.23 2.71
CA ARG A 79 8.19 -10.98 1.67
C ARG A 79 7.84 -12.45 1.76
N HIS A 80 7.44 -13.04 0.65
CA HIS A 80 7.17 -14.48 0.54
C HIS A 80 7.79 -15.02 -0.75
N GLY A 81 8.79 -15.90 -0.61
CA GLY A 81 9.60 -16.36 -1.72
C GLY A 81 10.31 -15.19 -2.43
N GLN A 82 10.09 -15.10 -3.74
CA GLN A 82 10.68 -14.05 -4.59
C GLN A 82 9.86 -12.76 -4.63
N TRP A 83 8.65 -12.75 -4.06
CA TRP A 83 7.70 -11.65 -4.19
C TRP A 83 7.52 -10.89 -2.88
N THR A 84 7.33 -9.57 -3.01
CA THR A 84 6.94 -8.70 -1.90
C THR A 84 5.49 -8.31 -2.09
N TYR A 85 4.72 -8.42 -1.02
CA TYR A 85 3.31 -8.10 -0.98
C TYR A 85 3.10 -6.89 -0.09
N TYR A 86 2.21 -5.99 -0.52
CA TYR A 86 1.88 -4.76 0.21
C TYR A 86 0.42 -4.77 0.62
N ARG A 87 0.13 -4.15 1.75
CA ARG A 87 -1.23 -3.86 2.23
C ARG A 87 -1.24 -2.54 2.97
N ARG A 88 -2.44 -2.00 3.21
CA ARG A 88 -2.62 -0.83 4.07
C ARG A 88 -2.25 -1.13 5.51
N ASN A 89 -1.56 -0.18 6.13
CA ASN A 89 -1.42 -0.16 7.57
C ASN A 89 -2.65 0.53 8.18
N GLU A 90 -3.74 -0.24 8.39
CA GLU A 90 -4.98 0.35 8.91
C GLU A 90 -4.80 0.96 10.31
N GLU A 91 -3.90 0.41 11.13
CA GLU A 91 -3.61 0.96 12.46
C GLU A 91 -3.05 2.37 12.34
N PHE A 92 -2.02 2.56 11.52
CA PHE A 92 -1.41 3.87 11.30
C PHE A 92 -2.38 4.84 10.61
N ILE A 93 -3.15 4.37 9.62
CA ILE A 93 -4.16 5.22 8.94
C ILE A 93 -5.23 5.69 9.94
N GLN A 94 -5.68 4.83 10.86
CA GLN A 94 -6.64 5.21 11.90
C GLN A 94 -6.04 6.19 12.91
N GLN A 95 -4.78 6.02 13.29
CA GLN A 95 -4.06 6.97 14.14
C GLN A 95 -3.95 8.34 13.46
N LEU A 96 -3.58 8.37 12.17
CA LEU A 96 -3.52 9.61 11.38
C LEU A 96 -4.89 10.28 11.26
N ALA A 97 -5.95 9.52 11.01
CA ALA A 97 -7.32 10.04 10.96
C ALA A 97 -7.78 10.60 12.32
N ASN A 98 -7.34 10.01 13.43
CA ASN A 98 -7.64 10.53 14.77
C ASN A 98 -6.84 11.80 15.05
N TYR A 99 -5.56 11.87 14.67
CA TYR A 99 -4.74 13.07 14.79
C TYR A 99 -5.38 14.27 14.07
N PHE A 100 -5.91 14.07 12.86
CA PHE A 100 -6.66 15.10 12.13
C PHE A 100 -7.99 15.50 12.77
N LYS A 101 -8.53 14.73 13.73
CA LYS A 101 -9.76 15.09 14.45
C LYS A 101 -9.46 15.84 15.74
N THR A 102 -8.27 15.65 16.32
CA THR A 102 -7.94 16.16 17.66
C THR A 102 -6.94 17.31 17.65
N GLU A 103 -5.96 17.29 16.75
CA GLU A 103 -4.82 18.24 16.76
C GLU A 103 -4.87 19.29 15.65
N ILE A 104 -5.70 19.09 14.61
CA ILE A 104 -5.92 19.99 13.47
C ILE A 104 -7.43 20.19 13.33
#